data_AF-A0A2E7CNY3-F1
#
_entry.id   AF-A0A2E7CNY3-F1
#
_cell.length_a   1.000
_cell.length_b   1.000
_cell.length_c   1.000
_cell.angle_alpha   90.00
_cell.angle_beta   90.00
_cell.angle_gamma   90.00
#
_symmetry.space_group_name_H-M   'P 1'
#
loop_
_entity.id
_entity.type
_entity.pdbx_description
1 polymer ?
#
loop_
_entity_poly.entity_id
_entity_poly.type
_entity_poly.pdbx_seq_one_letter_code
_entity_poly.pdbx_strand_id
1 'polypeptide(L)'
;MSINKLFASAIMCFAFTGCAQAPDQQNFEALSEQPASETPLRQHIQSNVEQPIEELSCLEQCGKEARGTVYADCLTQGGEQQECGHQGRLWYRECLESRCGEEALQQDDCRIECRFNSKEQYAQCVSETGDSNDCRAQTGSNVRECIQECQ
;
A
#
# COMPACT_ATOMS: atom_id res chain seq x y z
N MET A 1 -52.18 -24.63 -24.67
CA MET A 1 -52.38 -25.97 -25.27
C MET A 1 -51.04 -26.70 -25.10
N SER A 2 -50.89 -27.49 -24.03
CA SER A 2 -50.93 -28.97 -24.05
C SER A 2 -49.88 -29.53 -25.04
N ILE A 3 -48.97 -30.44 -24.70
CA ILE A 3 -49.21 -31.78 -24.15
C ILE A 3 -47.88 -32.31 -23.55
N ASN A 4 -47.96 -32.89 -22.35
CA ASN A 4 -46.97 -33.76 -21.70
C ASN A 4 -46.78 -35.10 -22.46
N LYS A 5 -45.82 -35.92 -21.98
CA LYS A 5 -45.71 -37.39 -22.15
C LYS A 5 -44.77 -37.82 -23.29
N LEU A 6 -43.91 -38.84 -23.21
CA LEU A 6 -43.63 -39.88 -22.22
C LEU A 6 -42.43 -40.71 -22.76
N PHE A 7 -41.63 -41.27 -21.84
CA PHE A 7 -40.98 -42.60 -21.87
C PHE A 7 -39.84 -43.03 -22.82
N ALA A 8 -39.08 -43.97 -22.22
CA ALA A 8 -38.28 -45.06 -22.77
C ALA A 8 -36.79 -44.72 -22.99
N SER A 9 -35.89 -45.01 -22.06
CA SER A 9 -35.46 -46.34 -21.59
C SER A 9 -34.94 -47.22 -22.73
N ALA A 10 -33.62 -47.24 -22.91
CA ALA A 10 -32.89 -48.35 -23.50
C ALA A 10 -31.42 -48.27 -23.06
N ILE A 11 -31.16 -48.96 -21.96
CA ILE A 11 -29.85 -49.41 -21.52
C ILE A 11 -29.25 -50.28 -22.63
N MET A 12 -28.17 -49.84 -23.26
CA MET A 12 -27.27 -50.72 -24.01
C MET A 12 -25.89 -50.66 -23.35
N CYS A 13 -25.73 -51.47 -22.32
CA CYS A 13 -24.42 -51.89 -21.83
C CYS A 13 -23.85 -52.90 -22.81
N PHE A 14 -23.02 -52.46 -23.75
CA PHE A 14 -22.11 -53.34 -24.48
C PHE A 14 -20.71 -53.25 -23.87
N ALA A 15 -20.36 -54.37 -23.25
CA ALA A 15 -19.09 -54.75 -22.63
C ALA A 15 -17.82 -54.03 -23.14
N PHE A 16 -17.24 -53.19 -22.28
CA PHE A 16 -15.79 -53.09 -22.13
C PHE A 16 -15.46 -53.04 -20.63
N THR A 17 -14.56 -53.94 -20.25
CA THR A 17 -14.06 -54.28 -18.92
C THR A 17 -13.74 -53.05 -18.04
N GLY A 18 -14.46 -52.88 -16.93
CA GLY A 18 -14.11 -51.91 -15.89
C GLY A 18 -15.26 -51.46 -14.98
N CYS A 19 -15.92 -52.38 -14.25
CA CYS A 19 -16.94 -52.01 -13.26
C CYS A 19 -16.29 -51.50 -11.95
N ALA A 20 -16.35 -50.19 -11.71
CA ALA A 20 -16.27 -49.62 -10.36
C ALA A 20 -17.59 -49.91 -9.63
N GLN A 21 -17.47 -50.39 -8.40
CA GLN A 21 -18.57 -50.89 -7.58
C GLN A 21 -19.27 -49.71 -6.89
N ALA A 22 -20.60 -49.67 -6.96
CA ALA A 22 -21.44 -48.76 -6.18
C ALA A 22 -21.44 -49.18 -4.71
N PRO A 23 -21.40 -48.24 -3.73
CA PRO A 23 -21.71 -48.56 -2.36
C PRO A 23 -23.22 -48.63 -2.14
N ASP A 24 -23.59 -49.76 -1.54
CA ASP A 24 -24.93 -50.17 -1.11
C ASP A 24 -25.48 -49.29 0.03
N GLN A 25 -26.79 -49.30 0.07
CA GLN A 25 -27.73 -48.50 0.83
C GLN A 25 -27.80 -48.95 2.29
N GLN A 26 -27.16 -48.24 3.21
CA GLN A 26 -27.55 -48.26 4.63
C GLN A 26 -27.44 -46.88 5.28
N ASN A 27 -28.49 -46.53 6.03
CA ASN A 27 -28.57 -45.47 7.02
C ASN A 27 -29.13 -44.11 6.54
N PHE A 28 -30.44 -44.06 6.32
CA PHE A 28 -31.23 -42.83 6.19
C PHE A 28 -32.39 -42.85 7.19
N GLU A 29 -32.08 -42.90 8.49
CA GLU A 29 -33.07 -42.65 9.55
C GLU A 29 -32.39 -42.10 10.80
N ALA A 30 -32.20 -40.78 10.82
CA ALA A 30 -32.06 -39.97 12.03
C ALA A 30 -32.25 -38.48 11.67
N LEU A 31 -33.50 -38.07 11.42
CA LEU A 31 -33.92 -36.69 11.64
C LEU A 31 -34.41 -36.60 13.09
N SER A 32 -33.65 -35.94 13.97
CA SER A 32 -34.20 -35.28 15.15
C SER A 32 -33.16 -34.35 15.76
N GLU A 33 -33.46 -33.05 15.67
CA GLU A 33 -33.08 -32.03 16.65
C GLU A 33 -31.60 -31.63 16.71
N GLN A 34 -31.20 -30.73 15.81
CA GLN A 34 -30.17 -29.74 16.17
C GLN A 34 -30.89 -28.53 16.77
N PRO A 35 -30.73 -28.23 18.08
CA PRO A 35 -31.18 -26.97 18.62
C PRO A 35 -30.40 -25.84 17.97
N ALA A 36 -31.12 -24.77 17.62
CA ALA A 36 -30.53 -23.49 17.27
C ALA A 36 -29.54 -23.10 18.37
N SER A 37 -28.24 -23.26 18.12
CA SER A 37 -27.22 -22.65 18.96
C SER A 37 -27.30 -21.17 18.70
N GLU A 38 -28.05 -20.50 19.57
CA GLU A 38 -28.05 -19.07 19.79
C GLU A 38 -26.61 -18.58 19.69
N THR A 39 -26.27 -17.90 18.59
CA THR A 39 -25.03 -17.16 18.53
C THR A 39 -25.16 -16.09 19.59
N PRO A 40 -24.36 -16.09 20.68
CA PRO A 40 -24.39 -14.98 21.59
C PRO A 40 -23.91 -13.79 20.78
N LEU A 41 -24.79 -12.81 20.68
CA LEU A 41 -24.52 -11.46 20.24
C LEU A 41 -23.42 -10.90 21.14
N ARG A 42 -22.16 -11.28 20.91
CA ARG A 42 -21.02 -10.73 21.64
C ARG A 42 -20.75 -9.37 21.04
N GLN A 43 -21.51 -8.42 21.57
CA GLN A 43 -21.23 -7.00 21.57
C GLN A 43 -19.73 -6.80 21.83
N HIS A 44 -19.01 -6.46 20.77
CA HIS A 44 -17.80 -5.67 20.82
C HIS A 44 -18.00 -4.48 19.90
N ILE A 45 -19.03 -3.69 20.20
CA ILE A 45 -18.99 -2.27 19.93
C ILE A 45 -18.18 -1.68 21.09
N GLN A 46 -16.87 -1.56 20.92
CA GLN A 46 -16.09 -0.47 21.50
C GLN A 46 -14.69 -0.49 20.86
N SER A 47 -14.60 -0.07 19.61
CA SER A 47 -13.39 0.62 19.19
C SER A 47 -13.85 1.78 18.34
N ASN A 48 -14.32 2.82 19.03
CA ASN A 48 -14.18 4.17 18.50
C ASN A 48 -12.67 4.38 18.37
N VAL A 49 -12.09 3.87 17.27
CA VAL A 49 -10.79 4.33 16.83
C VAL A 49 -11.07 5.69 16.23
N GLU A 50 -11.28 6.65 17.13
CA GLU A 50 -10.89 8.02 16.87
C GLU A 50 -9.39 7.91 16.66
N GLN A 51 -8.96 7.58 15.43
CA GLN A 51 -7.57 7.78 15.06
C GLN A 51 -7.37 9.27 15.32
N PRO A 52 -6.38 9.68 16.12
CA PRO A 52 -5.94 11.05 16.04
C PRO A 52 -5.69 11.27 14.56
N ILE A 53 -6.42 12.21 13.96
CA ILE A 53 -6.01 12.74 12.67
C ILE A 53 -4.68 13.38 13.02
N GLU A 54 -3.58 12.64 12.87
CA GLU A 54 -2.25 13.16 13.17
C GLU A 54 -2.09 14.37 12.26
N GLU A 55 -2.14 15.56 12.84
CA GLU A 55 -1.89 16.78 12.10
C GLU A 55 -0.46 16.67 11.58
N LEU A 56 -0.31 16.80 10.26
CA LEU A 56 0.99 16.80 9.62
C LEU A 56 1.85 17.89 10.24
N SER A 57 3.14 17.61 10.44
CA SER A 57 4.09 18.65 10.81
C SER A 57 4.08 19.76 9.75
N CYS A 58 4.48 20.99 10.14
CA CYS A 58 4.51 22.11 9.20
C CYS A 58 5.37 21.81 7.95
N LEU A 59 6.51 21.15 8.14
CA LEU A 59 7.41 20.71 7.09
C LEU A 59 6.73 19.71 6.13
N GLU A 60 5.97 18.75 6.66
CA GLU A 60 5.19 17.81 5.86
C GLU A 60 4.04 18.50 5.12
N GLN A 61 3.37 19.46 5.75
CA GLN A 61 2.26 20.18 5.14
C GLN A 61 2.74 21.05 3.97
N CYS A 62 3.82 21.82 4.16
CA CYS A 62 4.48 22.54 3.07
C CYS A 62 4.95 21.57 1.96
N GLY A 63 5.56 20.44 2.32
CA GLY A 63 6.01 19.44 1.34
C GLY A 63 4.86 18.83 0.54
N LYS A 64 3.72 18.59 1.18
CA LYS A 64 2.50 18.08 0.55
C LYS A 64 1.89 19.10 -0.41
N GLU A 65 1.76 20.36 -0.02
CA GLU A 65 1.21 21.43 -0.87
C GLU A 65 2.13 21.71 -2.08
N ALA A 66 3.44 21.76 -1.86
CA ALA A 66 4.43 21.95 -2.92
C ALA A 66 4.35 20.87 -4.02
N ARG A 67 4.22 19.60 -3.63
CA ARG A 67 4.19 18.45 -4.55
C ARG A 67 2.79 18.17 -5.10
N GLY A 68 1.79 18.25 -4.24
CA GLY A 68 0.42 17.85 -4.52
C GLY A 68 -0.41 18.93 -5.21
N THR A 69 -0.08 20.20 -4.99
CA THR A 69 -0.79 21.33 -5.59
C THR A 69 0.10 22.03 -6.60
N VAL A 70 1.17 22.69 -6.16
CA VAL A 70 1.99 23.56 -7.03
C VAL A 70 2.61 22.80 -8.21
N TYR A 71 3.31 21.71 -7.91
CA TYR A 71 3.93 20.88 -8.95
C TYR A 71 2.89 20.22 -9.87
N ALA A 72 1.82 19.66 -9.30
CA ALA A 72 0.78 18.98 -10.06
C ALA A 72 -0.01 19.94 -10.98
N ASP A 73 -0.32 21.14 -10.49
CA ASP A 73 -1.01 22.18 -11.24
C ASP A 73 -0.14 22.69 -12.39
N CYS A 74 1.16 22.88 -12.15
CA CYS A 74 2.11 23.27 -13.19
C CYS A 74 2.18 22.25 -14.32
N LEU A 75 2.26 20.95 -13.99
CA LEU A 75 2.24 19.88 -14.99
C LEU A 75 0.92 19.85 -15.78
N THR A 76 -0.20 20.05 -15.09
CA THR A 76 -1.54 20.06 -15.72
C THR A 76 -1.70 21.23 -16.69
N GLN A 77 -1.03 22.34 -16.42
CA GLN A 77 -0.97 23.51 -17.31
C GLN A 77 0.00 23.34 -18.49
N GLY A 78 0.66 22.18 -18.62
CA GLY A 78 1.59 21.87 -19.69
C GLY A 78 3.03 22.32 -19.43
N GLY A 79 3.39 22.62 -18.17
CA GLY A 79 4.76 22.91 -17.79
C GLY A 79 5.70 21.70 -17.90
N GLU A 80 6.98 21.96 -18.12
CA GLU A 80 7.99 20.91 -18.13
C GLU A 80 8.32 20.43 -16.72
N GLN A 81 8.68 19.15 -16.59
CA GLN A 81 8.95 18.53 -15.29
C GLN A 81 10.03 19.27 -14.48
N GLN A 82 11.09 19.74 -15.14
CA GLN A 82 12.19 20.42 -14.47
C GLN A 82 11.76 21.80 -13.94
N GLU A 83 10.99 22.54 -14.73
CA GLU A 83 10.43 23.84 -14.37
C GLU A 83 9.42 23.70 -13.22
N CYS A 84 8.45 22.80 -13.33
CA CYS A 84 7.49 22.55 -12.26
C CYS A 84 8.17 22.09 -10.97
N GLY A 85 9.23 21.27 -11.10
CA GLY A 85 10.05 20.86 -9.96
C GLY A 85 10.76 22.04 -9.30
N HIS A 86 11.25 23.02 -10.08
CA HIS A 86 11.85 24.24 -9.55
C HIS A 86 10.82 25.10 -8.82
N GLN A 87 9.66 25.35 -9.43
CA GLN A 87 8.59 26.14 -8.81
C GLN A 87 8.09 25.51 -7.49
N GLY A 88 7.89 24.19 -7.46
CA GLY A 88 7.51 23.49 -6.24
C GLY A 88 8.55 23.66 -5.12
N ARG A 89 9.85 23.66 -5.43
CA ARG A 89 10.91 23.90 -4.43
C ARG A 89 10.93 25.33 -3.92
N LEU A 90 10.74 26.32 -4.79
CA LEU A 90 10.66 27.72 -4.39
C LEU A 90 9.47 27.96 -3.46
N TRP A 91 8.29 27.47 -3.86
CA TRP A 91 7.09 27.58 -3.04
C TRP A 91 7.25 26.87 -1.70
N TYR A 92 7.87 25.69 -1.67
CA TYR A 92 8.14 24.96 -0.43
C TYR A 92 9.01 25.77 0.53
N ARG A 93 10.09 26.37 0.04
CA ARG A 93 10.97 27.20 0.86
C ARG A 93 10.25 28.43 1.40
N GLU A 94 9.50 29.14 0.56
CA GLU A 94 8.66 30.26 0.98
C GLU A 94 7.63 29.85 2.04
N CYS A 95 7.03 28.66 1.89
CA CYS A 95 6.08 28.12 2.86
C CYS A 95 6.74 27.90 4.23
N LEU A 96 7.96 27.35 4.27
CA LEU A 96 8.70 27.18 5.53
C LEU A 96 9.02 28.53 6.18
N GLU A 97 9.53 29.48 5.39
CA GLU A 97 9.91 30.83 5.86
C GLU A 97 8.71 31.60 6.42
N SER A 98 7.54 31.49 5.76
CA SER A 98 6.34 32.25 6.13
C SER A 98 5.46 31.57 7.19
N ARG A 99 5.47 30.24 7.31
CA ARG A 99 4.51 29.48 8.14
C ARG A 99 5.13 28.66 9.26
N CYS A 100 6.38 28.21 9.13
CA CYS A 100 6.93 27.18 10.01
C CYS A 100 8.00 27.66 10.99
N GLY A 101 8.58 28.85 10.76
CA GLY A 101 9.60 29.43 11.64
C GLY A 101 11.01 28.86 11.41
N GLU A 102 11.97 29.36 12.19
CA GLU A 102 13.40 29.09 11.98
C GLU A 102 13.79 27.63 12.23
N GLU A 103 13.21 26.98 13.24
CA GLU A 103 13.49 25.57 13.57
C GLU A 103 13.17 24.64 12.40
N ALA A 104 12.05 24.87 11.71
CA ALA A 104 11.68 24.09 10.53
C ALA A 104 12.64 24.30 9.35
N LEU A 105 13.19 25.52 9.19
CA LEU A 105 14.21 25.81 8.17
C LEU A 105 15.52 25.08 8.50
N GLN A 106 15.97 25.13 9.75
CA GLN A 106 17.18 24.43 10.19
C GLN A 106 17.03 22.91 10.02
N GLN A 107 15.86 22.37 10.34
CA GLN A 107 15.56 20.96 10.10
C GLN A 107 15.56 20.61 8.60
N ASP A 108 15.01 21.46 7.74
CA ASP A 108 15.03 21.25 6.28
C ASP A 108 16.46 21.28 5.72
N ASP A 109 17.27 22.27 6.13
CA ASP A 109 18.67 22.40 5.71
C ASP A 109 19.48 21.17 6.17
N CYS A 110 19.30 20.70 7.41
CA CYS A 110 19.90 19.44 7.87
C CYS A 110 19.53 18.25 6.97
N ARG A 111 18.24 18.12 6.61
CA ARG A 111 17.76 17.05 5.71
C ARG A 111 18.35 17.15 4.30
N ILE A 112 18.60 18.37 3.81
CA ILE A 112 19.26 18.62 2.52
C ILE A 112 20.71 18.15 2.57
N GLU A 113 21.46 18.55 3.61
CA GLU A 113 22.85 18.17 3.80
C GLU A 113 23.01 16.64 3.90
N CYS A 114 22.15 15.96 4.66
CA CYS A 114 22.14 14.49 4.73
C CYS A 114 22.03 13.85 3.34
N ARG A 115 21.15 14.38 2.48
CA ARG A 115 20.94 13.85 1.12
C ARG A 115 22.10 14.19 0.20
N PHE A 116 22.71 15.37 0.34
CA PHE A 116 23.86 15.77 -0.44
C PHE A 116 25.07 14.87 -0.13
N ASN A 117 25.42 14.74 1.15
CA ASN A 117 26.52 13.91 1.61
C ASN A 117 26.33 12.43 1.25
N SER A 118 25.09 11.92 1.33
CA SER A 118 24.78 10.55 0.91
C SER A 118 25.01 10.31 -0.59
N LYS A 119 24.73 11.29 -1.45
CA LYS A 119 25.02 11.20 -2.89
C LYS A 119 26.51 11.15 -3.17
N GLU A 120 27.30 11.95 -2.46
CA GLU A 120 28.77 11.92 -2.59
C GLU A 120 29.34 10.58 -2.12
N GLN A 121 28.89 10.08 -0.96
CA GLN A 121 29.25 8.75 -0.47
C GLN A 121 28.87 7.64 -1.46
N TYR A 122 27.70 7.76 -2.10
CA TYR A 122 27.27 6.80 -3.12
C TYR A 122 28.18 6.82 -4.33
N ALA A 123 28.47 8.02 -4.86
CA ALA A 123 29.36 8.20 -5.99
C ALA A 123 30.76 7.63 -5.70
N GLN A 124 31.29 7.89 -4.51
CA GLN A 124 32.57 7.34 -4.06
C GLN A 124 32.52 5.80 -3.98
N CYS A 125 31.54 5.23 -3.29
CA CYS A 125 31.38 3.79 -3.14
C CYS A 125 31.31 3.08 -4.51
N VAL A 126 30.54 3.62 -5.45
CA VAL A 126 30.43 3.05 -6.81
C VAL A 126 31.76 3.13 -7.56
N SER A 127 32.53 4.21 -7.38
CA SER A 127 33.83 4.36 -8.01
C SER A 127 34.88 3.37 -7.47
N GLU A 128 34.77 2.99 -6.19
CA GLU A 128 35.71 2.08 -5.52
C GLU A 128 35.36 0.60 -5.76
N THR A 129 34.07 0.25 -5.71
CA THR A 129 33.61 -1.15 -5.70
C THR A 129 33.03 -1.60 -7.05
N GLY A 130 32.50 -0.68 -7.84
CA GLY A 130 31.74 -0.98 -9.06
C GLY A 130 30.33 -1.55 -8.82
N ASP A 131 29.90 -1.79 -7.57
CA ASP A 131 28.58 -2.35 -7.27
C ASP A 131 27.57 -1.28 -6.83
N SER A 132 26.70 -0.90 -7.77
CA SER A 132 25.67 0.12 -7.53
C SER A 132 24.56 -0.28 -6.56
N ASN A 133 24.31 -1.59 -6.35
CA ASN A 133 23.24 -2.07 -5.49
C ASN A 133 23.67 -2.08 -4.03
N ASP A 134 24.86 -2.60 -3.76
CA ASP A 134 25.43 -2.62 -2.40
C ASP A 134 25.63 -1.19 -1.89
N CYS A 135 26.18 -0.31 -2.73
CA CYS A 135 26.33 1.11 -2.38
C CYS A 135 24.99 1.79 -2.11
N ARG A 136 23.91 1.45 -2.83
CA ARG A 136 22.58 2.03 -2.60
C ARG A 136 22.00 1.57 -1.25
N ALA A 137 22.18 0.31 -0.90
CA ALA A 137 21.73 -0.22 0.38
C ALA A 137 22.45 0.48 1.55
N GLN A 138 23.78 0.59 1.45
CA GLN A 138 24.62 1.23 2.46
C GLN A 138 24.28 2.71 2.64
N THR A 139 24.38 3.52 1.57
CA THR A 139 24.16 4.98 1.69
C THR A 139 22.71 5.34 1.95
N GLY A 140 21.77 4.48 1.53
CA GLY A 140 20.36 4.56 1.87
C GLY A 140 20.10 4.37 3.37
N SER A 141 20.88 3.55 4.07
CA SER A 141 20.81 3.45 5.53
C SER A 141 21.35 4.72 6.20
N ASN A 142 22.53 5.16 5.78
CA ASN A 142 23.20 6.33 6.35
C ASN A 142 22.34 7.61 6.24
N VAL A 143 21.69 7.84 5.09
CA VAL A 143 20.83 9.04 4.92
C VAL A 143 19.59 9.00 5.80
N ARG A 144 19.02 7.81 6.07
CA ARG A 144 17.87 7.68 6.96
C ARG A 144 18.26 7.98 8.40
N GLU A 145 19.38 7.43 8.85
CA GLU A 145 19.94 7.69 10.19
C GLU A 145 20.25 9.18 10.35
N CYS A 146 20.97 9.78 9.39
CA CYS A 146 21.26 11.23 9.39
C CYS A 146 19.99 12.08 9.51
N ILE A 147 18.93 11.76 8.73
CA ILE A 147 17.66 12.49 8.80
C ILE A 147 16.94 12.32 10.15
N GLN A 148 17.08 11.16 10.80
CA GLN A 148 16.51 10.91 12.12
C GLN A 148 17.17 11.76 13.21
N GLU A 149 18.40 12.23 13.00
CA GLU A 149 19.13 13.09 13.94
C GLU A 149 18.85 14.59 13.74
N CYS A 150 18.12 14.98 12.68
CA CYS A 150 17.73 16.38 12.42
C CYS A 150 16.55 16.86 13.30
N GLN A 151 16.52 16.49 14.58
CA GLN A 151 15.43 16.80 15.52
C GLN A 151 15.75 18.04 16.35
#